data_AF-A0A923SYY7-F1
#
_entry.id   AF-A0A923SYY7-F1
#
_cell.length_a   1.000
_cell.length_b   1.000
_cell.length_c   1.000
_cell.angle_alpha   90.00
_cell.angle_beta   90.00
_cell.angle_gamma   90.00
#
_symmetry.space_group_name_H-M   'P 1'
#
loop_
_entity.id
_entity.type
_entity.pdbx_description
1 polymer ?
#
loop_
_entity_poly.entity_id
_entity_poly.type
_entity_poly.pdbx_seq_one_letter_code
_entity_poly.pdbx_strand_id
1 'polypeptide(L)'
;MAKSFLKDYKIGKDIIDNVEEENFPVVSKTEEKETEPPSGSQKKDSAVSEESSAEEKTPDKRAKITVRKEGLFRVFETGGTSYRIGGVKPLFVTSLRVNILAGNGKVSYYDSIDLYASRGRAGFAQGLYRTWGISPERVEMDLIKILELLEKERDERLLAKSHSQNTELTE
;
A
#
# COMPACT_ATOMS: atom_id res chain seq x y z
N MET A 1 -44.57 -10.10 -2.66
CA MET A 1 -44.21 -8.94 -1.82
C MET A 1 -42.69 -8.83 -1.74
N ALA A 2 -42.06 -8.09 -2.65
CA ALA A 2 -40.61 -7.83 -2.59
C ALA A 2 -40.31 -6.50 -3.32
N LYS A 3 -40.68 -5.39 -2.68
CA LYS A 3 -40.30 -4.03 -3.09
C LYS A 3 -40.09 -3.20 -1.83
N SER A 4 -38.88 -3.19 -1.28
CA SER A 4 -38.39 -2.10 -0.38
C SER A 4 -37.11 -2.50 0.36
N PHE A 5 -35.94 -2.44 -0.28
CA PHE A 5 -34.66 -2.39 0.46
C PHE A 5 -33.57 -1.53 -0.21
N LEU A 6 -33.94 -0.61 -1.10
CA LEU A 6 -32.98 0.25 -1.82
C LEU A 6 -33.33 1.75 -1.74
N LYS A 7 -33.67 2.27 -0.54
CA LYS A 7 -33.96 3.71 -0.39
C LYS A 7 -32.89 4.55 0.32
N ASP A 8 -31.87 3.94 0.93
CA ASP A 8 -30.93 4.71 1.78
C ASP A 8 -29.46 4.63 1.36
N TYR A 9 -29.15 4.11 0.16
CA TYR A 9 -27.81 4.27 -0.41
C TYR A 9 -27.68 5.64 -1.09
N LYS A 10 -27.13 6.62 -0.38
CA LYS A 10 -26.56 7.82 -1.00
C LYS A 10 -25.12 7.50 -1.42
N ILE A 11 -24.93 7.17 -2.69
CA ILE A 11 -23.61 7.25 -3.30
C ILE A 11 -23.18 8.72 -3.24
N GLY A 12 -22.01 9.00 -2.67
CA GLY A 12 -21.42 10.35 -2.73
C GLY A 12 -21.29 10.75 -4.19
N LYS A 13 -21.87 11.89 -4.57
CA LYS A 13 -21.65 12.50 -5.88
C LYS A 13 -20.21 13.02 -5.90
N ASP A 14 -19.27 12.19 -6.31
CA ASP A 14 -17.93 12.63 -6.67
C ASP A 14 -17.62 12.19 -8.11
N ILE A 15 -17.82 13.16 -9.02
CA ILE A 15 -16.97 13.47 -10.17
C ILE A 15 -16.73 12.29 -11.14
N ILE A 16 -17.75 11.93 -11.90
CA ILE A 16 -17.57 11.31 -13.22
C ILE A 16 -18.50 12.05 -14.16
N ASP A 17 -17.97 13.06 -14.83
CA ASP A 17 -18.43 13.58 -16.12
C ASP A 17 -17.45 14.70 -16.52
N ASN A 18 -16.41 14.32 -17.26
CA ASN A 18 -15.68 15.14 -18.23
C ASN A 18 -14.68 14.22 -18.95
N VAL A 19 -15.20 13.41 -19.87
CA VAL A 19 -14.39 12.84 -20.95
C VAL A 19 -14.42 13.89 -22.06
N GLU A 20 -13.38 14.70 -22.15
CA GLU A 20 -13.10 15.46 -23.38
C GLU A 20 -12.36 14.52 -24.34
N GLU A 21 -12.97 14.30 -25.50
CA GLU A 21 -12.42 13.58 -26.63
C GLU A 21 -11.29 14.41 -27.27
N GLU A 22 -10.04 14.14 -26.89
CA GLU A 22 -8.87 14.69 -27.59
C GLU A 22 -8.20 13.60 -28.44
N ASN A 23 -8.58 13.61 -29.71
CA ASN A 23 -7.79 13.28 -30.91
C ASN A 23 -6.56 12.38 -30.73
N PHE A 24 -6.69 11.11 -31.14
CA PHE A 24 -5.54 10.27 -31.52
C PHE A 24 -5.20 10.49 -33.00
N PRO A 25 -4.02 11.03 -33.37
CA PRO A 25 -3.60 11.01 -34.75
C PRO A 25 -3.04 9.63 -35.13
N VAL A 26 -3.69 9.02 -36.13
CA VAL A 26 -3.20 7.90 -36.95
C VAL A 26 -2.16 8.44 -37.93
N VAL A 27 -0.91 7.96 -37.90
CA VAL A 27 -0.04 7.99 -39.11
C VAL A 27 0.82 6.73 -39.20
N SER A 28 0.82 6.21 -40.41
CA SER A 28 1.39 5.00 -41.00
C SER A 28 2.90 5.01 -41.22
N LYS A 29 3.42 3.77 -41.29
CA LYS A 29 4.71 3.25 -41.80
C LYS A 29 5.21 3.92 -43.10
N THR A 30 6.54 4.14 -43.23
CA THR A 30 7.46 3.58 -44.28
C THR A 30 8.74 4.43 -44.51
N GLU A 31 9.86 3.72 -44.60
CA GLU A 31 11.15 3.96 -45.33
C GLU A 31 12.30 4.85 -44.83
N GLU A 32 13.48 4.25 -45.03
CA GLU A 32 14.86 4.60 -44.73
C GLU A 32 15.43 5.64 -45.73
N LYS A 33 16.39 6.47 -45.28
CA LYS A 33 17.60 6.73 -46.08
C LYS A 33 18.74 7.35 -45.27
N GLU A 34 19.93 6.77 -45.45
CA GLU A 34 21.25 7.21 -44.97
C GLU A 34 21.65 8.60 -45.47
N THR A 35 22.48 9.31 -44.70
CA THR A 35 23.76 9.92 -45.14
C THR A 35 24.50 10.52 -43.92
N GLU A 36 25.76 10.14 -43.71
CA GLU A 36 26.75 10.84 -42.87
C GLU A 36 27.57 11.86 -43.72
N PRO A 37 28.63 12.54 -43.21
CA PRO A 37 28.71 13.64 -42.23
C PRO A 37 29.44 14.89 -42.84
N PRO A 38 29.69 16.00 -42.11
CA PRO A 38 31.03 16.24 -41.50
C PRO A 38 31.00 17.02 -40.15
N SER A 39 31.80 16.63 -39.14
CA SER A 39 33.13 17.16 -38.75
C SER A 39 33.17 18.63 -38.25
N GLY A 40 33.60 18.85 -36.98
CA GLY A 40 33.96 20.20 -36.48
C GLY A 40 33.96 20.48 -34.96
N SER A 41 34.73 19.73 -34.17
CA SER A 41 35.59 20.14 -33.03
C SER A 41 35.21 21.20 -31.95
N GLN A 42 35.42 20.77 -30.68
CA GLN A 42 35.98 21.46 -29.48
C GLN A 42 35.06 22.36 -28.60
N LYS A 43 34.82 21.97 -27.33
CA LYS A 43 35.70 22.19 -26.16
C LYS A 43 35.17 21.49 -24.89
N LYS A 44 36.10 21.03 -24.06
CA LYS A 44 35.96 20.35 -22.77
C LYS A 44 36.36 21.32 -21.63
N ASP A 45 36.11 20.86 -20.40
CA ASP A 45 36.66 21.28 -19.09
C ASP A 45 35.80 22.30 -18.32
N SER A 46 35.09 21.90 -17.26
CA SER A 46 35.55 21.67 -15.85
C SER A 46 35.01 22.84 -15.00
N ALA A 47 34.64 22.82 -13.72
CA ALA A 47 34.35 21.88 -12.63
C ALA A 47 33.92 22.78 -11.43
N VAL A 48 33.34 22.20 -10.37
CA VAL A 48 33.16 22.74 -8.98
C VAL A 48 32.09 23.87 -8.86
N SER A 49 31.22 23.98 -7.85
CA SER A 49 31.24 23.61 -6.42
C SER A 49 29.81 23.55 -5.84
N GLU A 50 29.64 22.75 -4.77
CA GLU A 50 29.07 23.07 -3.43
C GLU A 50 27.88 24.06 -3.34
N GLU A 51 26.86 23.97 -2.49
CA GLU A 51 26.42 23.18 -1.33
C GLU A 51 25.07 23.84 -0.93
N SER A 52 24.24 23.16 -0.12
CA SER A 52 23.16 23.68 0.74
C SER A 52 21.86 22.89 0.54
N SER A 53 21.50 21.91 1.37
CA SER A 53 21.14 21.95 2.81
C SER A 53 19.62 21.82 2.98
N ALA A 54 19.25 20.89 3.87
CA ALA A 54 17.94 20.63 4.50
C ALA A 54 16.82 20.10 3.56
N GLU A 55 16.18 18.96 3.82
CA GLU A 55 15.78 18.43 5.12
C GLU A 55 15.69 16.88 5.05
N GLU A 56 16.68 16.18 5.60
CA GLU A 56 16.50 14.77 5.97
C GLU A 56 15.54 14.71 7.15
N LYS A 57 14.27 14.45 6.85
CA LYS A 57 13.29 14.08 7.86
C LYS A 57 13.61 12.67 8.34
N THR A 58 14.59 12.53 9.22
CA THR A 58 14.77 11.34 10.03
C THR A 58 13.50 11.15 10.88
N PRO A 59 12.87 9.97 10.88
CA PRO A 59 12.09 9.53 12.01
C PRO A 59 12.83 8.35 12.62
N ASP A 60 13.94 8.64 13.31
CA ASP A 60 14.46 7.70 14.29
C ASP A 60 13.64 7.85 15.58
N LYS A 61 12.65 6.96 15.69
CA LYS A 61 12.03 6.45 16.91
C LYS A 61 11.14 5.33 16.43
N ARG A 62 11.38 4.11 16.91
CA ARG A 62 10.50 2.95 16.69
C ARG A 62 9.07 3.34 17.07
N ALA A 63 8.30 3.79 16.08
CA ALA A 63 6.95 4.26 16.32
C ALA A 63 6.17 3.10 16.93
N LYS A 64 5.65 3.32 18.13
CA LYS A 64 4.87 2.31 18.85
C LYS A 64 3.58 2.10 18.07
N ILE A 65 3.40 0.90 17.55
CA ILE A 65 2.19 0.52 16.84
C ILE A 65 1.07 0.26 17.86
N THR A 66 -0.09 0.88 17.66
CA THR A 66 -1.28 0.64 18.48
C THR A 66 -2.27 -0.17 17.68
N VAL A 67 -2.91 -1.17 18.30
CA VAL A 67 -3.85 -2.08 17.64
C VAL A 67 -5.24 -1.93 18.27
N ARG A 68 -6.26 -1.74 17.43
CA ARG A 68 -7.67 -1.75 17.82
C ARG A 68 -8.43 -2.77 16.99
N LYS A 69 -9.37 -3.48 17.62
CA LYS A 69 -10.27 -4.43 16.94
C LYS A 69 -11.61 -3.73 16.70
N GLU A 70 -12.03 -3.67 15.44
CA GLU A 70 -13.28 -3.03 15.03
C GLU A 70 -14.11 -4.04 14.21
N GLY A 71 -14.84 -4.90 14.92
CA GLY A 71 -15.60 -5.99 14.32
C GLY A 71 -14.72 -6.94 13.50
N LEU A 72 -14.93 -6.97 12.19
CA LEU A 72 -14.16 -7.78 11.23
C LEU A 72 -12.83 -7.14 10.81
N PHE A 73 -12.59 -5.88 11.19
CA PHE A 73 -11.40 -5.13 10.82
C PHE A 73 -10.43 -5.02 12.00
N ARG A 74 -9.14 -4.96 11.67
CA ARG A 74 -8.07 -4.63 12.61
C ARG A 74 -7.47 -3.29 12.19
N VAL A 75 -7.46 -2.33 13.10
CA VAL A 75 -6.94 -0.99 12.84
C VAL A 75 -5.61 -0.86 13.56
N PHE A 76 -4.57 -0.55 12.80
CA PHE A 76 -3.22 -0.31 13.29
C PHE A 76 -2.86 1.16 13.10
N GLU A 77 -2.34 1.80 14.13
CA GLU A 77 -1.91 3.20 14.08
C GLU A 77 -0.42 3.29 14.37
N THR A 78 0.35 3.88 13.45
CA THR A 78 1.80 4.07 13.60
C THR A 78 2.27 5.32 12.85
N GLY A 79 3.00 6.20 13.54
CA GLY A 79 3.58 7.44 13.01
C GLY A 79 2.65 8.25 12.10
N GLY A 80 1.41 8.48 12.56
CA GLY A 80 0.42 9.30 11.86
C GLY A 80 -0.31 8.60 10.71
N THR A 81 -0.04 7.32 10.44
CA THR A 81 -0.77 6.51 9.45
C THR A 81 -1.66 5.49 10.17
N SER A 82 -2.93 5.42 9.78
CA SER A 82 -3.88 4.39 10.19
C SER A 82 -4.00 3.34 9.09
N TYR A 83 -3.84 2.06 9.42
CA TYR A 83 -4.01 0.93 8.52
C TYR A 83 -5.20 0.09 9.00
N ARG A 84 -6.32 0.16 8.29
CA ARG A 84 -7.48 -0.71 8.51
C ARG A 84 -7.37 -1.94 7.62
N ILE A 85 -7.22 -3.10 8.24
CA ILE A 85 -7.03 -4.38 7.57
C ILE A 85 -8.29 -5.22 7.69
N GLY A 86 -8.79 -5.68 6.54
CA GLY A 86 -9.89 -6.63 6.43
C GLY A 86 -9.48 -7.90 5.69
N GLY A 87 -10.30 -8.95 5.83
CA GLY A 87 -10.07 -10.21 5.12
C GLY A 87 -8.99 -11.11 5.74
N VAL A 88 -8.58 -10.84 6.98
CA VAL A 88 -7.61 -11.69 7.70
C VAL A 88 -8.24 -13.05 7.97
N LYS A 89 -7.76 -14.08 7.26
CA LYS A 89 -8.21 -15.46 7.47
C LYS A 89 -7.80 -15.94 8.89
N PRO A 90 -8.60 -16.80 9.54
CA PRO A 90 -8.25 -17.33 10.86
C PRO A 90 -6.97 -18.17 10.87
N LEU A 91 -6.67 -18.82 9.75
CA LEU A 91 -5.49 -19.66 9.54
C LEU A 91 -4.81 -19.23 8.24
N PHE A 92 -3.51 -18.96 8.32
CA PHE A 92 -2.63 -18.59 7.21
C PHE A 92 -1.20 -18.98 7.58
N VAL A 93 -0.34 -19.28 6.62
CA VAL A 93 1.06 -19.67 6.88
C VAL A 93 2.01 -19.11 5.81
N THR A 94 1.67 -19.29 4.53
CA THR A 94 2.53 -18.91 3.39
C THR A 94 1.98 -17.73 2.59
N SER A 95 0.71 -17.40 2.77
CA SER A 95 0.03 -16.30 2.09
C SER A 95 -1.00 -15.68 3.01
N LEU A 96 -1.09 -14.36 2.97
CA LEU A 96 -2.06 -13.58 3.73
C LEU A 96 -2.53 -12.43 2.85
N ARG A 97 -3.47 -12.75 1.96
CA ARG A 97 -4.17 -11.75 1.14
C ARG A 97 -5.18 -10.99 1.97
N VAL A 98 -5.03 -9.68 2.04
CA VAL A 98 -5.85 -8.77 2.84
C VAL A 98 -6.22 -7.54 2.02
N ASN A 99 -7.30 -6.90 2.46
CA ASN A 99 -7.66 -5.58 1.98
C ASN A 99 -7.18 -4.55 3.00
N ILE A 100 -6.39 -3.57 2.56
CA ILE A 100 -5.79 -2.56 3.42
C ILE A 100 -6.29 -1.20 2.99
N LEU A 101 -6.84 -0.46 3.94
CA LEU A 101 -7.09 0.97 3.82
C LEU A 101 -6.07 1.71 4.68
N ALA A 102 -5.15 2.44 4.05
CA ALA A 102 -4.27 3.36 4.73
C ALA A 102 -4.88 4.77 4.73
N GLY A 103 -4.68 5.52 5.80
CA GLY A 103 -5.11 6.91 5.89
C GLY A 103 -4.20 7.73 6.78
N ASN A 104 -4.11 9.04 6.50
CA ASN A 104 -3.37 10.01 7.31
C ASN A 104 -4.28 11.14 7.84
N GLY A 105 -5.60 10.92 7.83
CA GLY A 105 -6.62 11.90 8.20
C GLY A 105 -7.02 12.88 7.08
N LYS A 106 -6.22 13.02 6.03
CA LYS A 106 -6.53 13.87 4.86
C LYS A 106 -6.91 13.07 3.63
N VAL A 107 -6.14 12.02 3.35
CA VAL A 107 -6.31 11.17 2.18
C VAL A 107 -6.32 9.72 2.63
N SER A 108 -7.06 8.89 1.90
CA SER A 108 -7.11 7.45 2.10
C SER A 108 -6.66 6.72 0.84
N TYR A 109 -5.89 5.65 1.00
CA TYR A 109 -5.44 4.78 -0.07
C TYR A 109 -5.90 3.35 0.20
N TYR A 110 -6.51 2.71 -0.79
CA TYR A 110 -7.07 1.36 -0.67
C TYR A 110 -6.39 0.41 -1.64
N ASP A 111 -6.03 -0.79 -1.18
CA ASP A 111 -5.45 -1.83 -2.01
C ASP A 111 -5.70 -3.24 -1.43
N SER A 112 -5.51 -4.25 -2.27
CA SER A 112 -5.61 -5.66 -1.93
C SER A 112 -4.26 -6.35 -2.16
N ILE A 113 -3.50 -6.59 -1.09
CA ILE A 113 -2.15 -7.16 -1.16
C ILE A 113 -2.02 -8.48 -0.42
N ASP A 114 -0.99 -9.25 -0.77
CA ASP A 114 -0.51 -10.35 0.05
C ASP A 114 0.64 -9.86 0.93
N LEU A 115 0.47 -9.92 2.25
CA LEU A 115 1.47 -9.43 3.21
C LEU A 115 2.76 -10.27 3.22
N TYR A 116 2.72 -11.55 2.82
CA TYR A 116 3.95 -12.37 2.72
C TYR A 116 4.74 -12.05 1.46
N ALA A 117 4.07 -11.63 0.38
CA ALA A 117 4.73 -11.30 -0.86
C ALA A 117 5.46 -9.96 -0.75
N SER A 118 6.80 -9.97 -0.88
CA SER A 118 7.63 -8.75 -0.88
C SER A 118 7.16 -7.75 -1.93
N ARG A 119 6.82 -8.23 -3.13
CA ARG A 119 6.26 -7.42 -4.22
C ARG A 119 4.93 -6.75 -3.84
N GLY A 120 4.08 -7.44 -3.07
CA GLY A 120 2.82 -6.88 -2.58
C GLY A 120 3.07 -5.71 -1.61
N ARG A 121 3.98 -5.90 -0.65
CA ARG A 121 4.37 -4.85 0.31
C ARG A 121 5.01 -3.64 -0.39
N ALA A 122 5.94 -3.89 -1.31
CA ALA A 122 6.60 -2.83 -2.07
C ALA A 122 5.61 -2.06 -2.97
N GLY A 123 4.70 -2.77 -3.64
CA GLY A 123 3.67 -2.14 -4.48
C GLY A 123 2.78 -1.18 -3.67
N PHE A 124 2.30 -1.63 -2.50
CA PHE A 124 1.50 -0.80 -1.60
C PHE A 124 2.28 0.43 -1.10
N ALA A 125 3.52 0.21 -0.65
CA ALA A 125 4.38 1.28 -0.16
C ALA A 125 4.62 2.37 -1.22
N GLN A 126 4.86 1.96 -2.47
CA GLN A 126 4.98 2.88 -3.61
C GLN A 126 3.67 3.60 -3.92
N GLY A 127 2.52 2.93 -3.80
CA GLY A 127 1.20 3.55 -3.91
C GLY A 127 0.98 4.67 -2.89
N LEU A 128 1.33 4.43 -1.62
CA LEU A 128 1.25 5.43 -0.55
C LEU A 128 2.20 6.61 -0.79
N TYR A 129 3.43 6.34 -1.23
CA TYR A 129 4.38 7.38 -1.59
C TYR A 129 3.83 8.30 -2.68
N ARG A 130 3.24 7.74 -3.73
CA ARG A 130 2.60 8.52 -4.80
C ARG A 130 1.40 9.34 -4.33
N THR A 131 0.67 8.83 -3.33
CA THR A 131 -0.56 9.47 -2.85
C THR A 131 -0.29 10.67 -1.95
N TRP A 132 0.67 10.57 -1.02
CA TRP A 132 0.96 11.67 -0.08
C TRP A 132 2.42 11.77 0.40
N GLY A 133 3.36 11.14 -0.31
CA GLY A 133 4.80 11.36 -0.12
C GLY A 133 5.42 10.70 1.12
N ILE A 134 4.78 9.68 1.70
CA ILE A 134 5.39 8.92 2.80
C ILE A 134 6.51 8.00 2.29
N SER A 135 7.62 7.92 3.01
CA SER A 135 8.74 7.03 2.65
C SER A 135 8.28 5.57 2.46
N PRO A 136 8.54 4.95 1.28
CA PRO A 136 8.18 3.56 1.04
C PRO A 136 8.79 2.60 2.07
N GLU A 137 10.06 2.79 2.42
CA GLU A 137 10.78 1.95 3.39
C GLU A 137 10.08 1.96 4.75
N ARG A 138 9.61 3.13 5.21
CA ARG A 138 8.83 3.24 6.44
C ARG A 138 7.55 2.43 6.37
N VAL A 139 6.82 2.51 5.26
CA VAL A 139 5.56 1.77 5.07
C VAL A 139 5.84 0.26 5.05
N GLU A 140 6.90 -0.19 4.38
CA GLU A 140 7.27 -1.61 4.37
C GLU A 140 7.58 -2.12 5.79
N MET A 141 8.33 -1.35 6.59
CA MET A 141 8.60 -1.70 7.99
C MET A 141 7.33 -1.75 8.83
N ASP A 142 6.40 -0.82 8.61
CA ASP A 142 5.10 -0.83 9.29
C ASP A 142 4.27 -2.06 8.87
N LEU A 143 4.25 -2.43 7.59
CA LEU A 143 3.57 -3.64 7.10
C LEU A 143 4.16 -4.94 7.67
N ILE A 144 5.48 -5.02 7.83
CA ILE A 144 6.15 -6.18 8.44
C ILE A 144 5.73 -6.33 9.91
N LYS A 145 5.77 -5.24 10.69
CA LYS A 145 5.30 -5.26 12.09
C LYS A 145 3.83 -5.65 12.19
N ILE A 146 3.01 -5.19 11.25
CA ILE A 146 1.60 -5.60 11.23
C ILE A 146 1.50 -7.10 10.96
N LEU A 147 2.23 -7.65 9.98
CA LEU A 147 2.25 -9.09 9.71
C LEU A 147 2.65 -9.90 10.96
N GLU A 148 3.73 -9.51 11.64
CA GLU A 148 4.19 -10.17 12.88
C GLU A 148 3.11 -10.18 13.98
N LEU A 149 2.37 -9.08 14.13
CA LEU A 149 1.27 -9.01 15.10
C LEU A 149 0.09 -9.91 14.71
N LEU A 150 -0.21 -10.01 13.42
CA LEU A 150 -1.27 -10.90 12.92
C LEU A 150 -0.87 -12.37 13.13
N GLU A 151 0.39 -12.73 12.90
CA GLU A 151 0.94 -14.07 13.15
C GLU A 151 0.88 -14.43 14.63
N LYS A 152 1.32 -13.53 15.51
CA LYS A 152 1.23 -13.74 16.96
C LYS A 152 -0.20 -14.00 17.40
N GLU A 153 -1.17 -13.22 16.90
CA GLU A 153 -2.58 -13.44 17.22
C GLU A 153 -3.11 -14.77 16.66
N ARG A 154 -2.65 -15.21 15.48
CA ARG A 154 -2.98 -16.53 14.93
C ARG A 154 -2.47 -17.64 15.85
N ASP A 155 -1.22 -17.55 16.28
CA ASP A 155 -0.57 -18.58 17.08
C ASP A 155 -1.18 -18.68 18.47
N GLU A 156 -1.47 -17.55 19.11
CA GLU A 156 -2.21 -17.49 20.38
C GLU A 156 -3.58 -18.17 20.27
N ARG A 157 -4.30 -17.95 19.16
CA ARG A 157 -5.61 -18.60 18.92
C ARG A 157 -5.48 -20.11 18.70
N LEU A 158 -4.42 -20.55 18.03
CA LEU A 158 -4.14 -21.96 17.81
C LEU A 158 -3.82 -22.69 19.13
N LEU A 159 -3.00 -22.06 19.98
CA LEU A 159 -2.67 -22.58 21.31
C LEU A 159 -3.89 -22.63 22.24
N ALA A 160 -4.73 -21.59 22.23
CA ALA A 160 -5.94 -21.58 23.06
C ALA A 160 -6.93 -22.69 22.67
N LYS A 161 -7.06 -23.00 21.36
CA LYS A 161 -7.94 -24.07 20.88
C LYS A 161 -7.42 -25.46 21.22
N SER A 162 -6.11 -25.69 21.20
CA SER A 162 -5.55 -27.00 21.52
C SER A 162 -5.72 -27.36 23.00
N HIS A 163 -5.66 -26.38 23.90
CA HIS A 163 -5.87 -26.60 25.34
C HIS A 163 -7.32 -26.94 25.69
N SER A 164 -8.30 -26.34 25.01
CA SER A 164 -9.73 -26.60 25.28
C SER A 164 -10.19 -28.01 24.87
N GLN A 165 -9.54 -28.63 23.88
CA GLN A 165 -9.96 -29.95 23.36
C GLN A 165 -9.40 -31.13 24.17
N ASN A 166 -8.34 -30.93 24.95
CA ASN A 166 -7.75 -31.99 25.77
C ASN A 166 -8.48 -32.24 27.10
N THR A 167 -9.39 -31.35 27.50
CA THR A 167 -10.13 -31.44 28.77
C THR A 167 -11.45 -32.21 28.70
N GLU A 168 -11.91 -32.62 27.51
CA GLU A 168 -13.25 -33.21 27.31
C GLU A 168 -13.24 -34.73 27.02
N LEU A 169 -12.10 -35.42 27.18
CA LEU A 169 -11.94 -36.86 26.82
C LEU A 169 -11.91 -37.82 28.02
N THR A 170 -12.38 -37.40 29.18
CA THR A 170 -12.56 -38.27 30.34
C THR A 170 -13.94 -38.05 30.94
N GLU A 171 -14.91 -38.86 30.51
CA GLU A 171 -16.07 -39.33 31.29
C GLU A 171 -16.74 -40.53 30.59
#